data_AF-A0A142XJ01-F1
#
_entry.id   AF-A0A142XJ01-F1
#
_cell.length_a   1.000
_cell.length_b   1.000
_cell.length_c   1.000
_cell.angle_alpha   90.00
_cell.angle_beta   90.00
_cell.angle_gamma   90.00
#
_symmetry.space_group_name_H-M   'P 1'
#
loop_
_entity.id
_entity.type
_entity.pdbx_description
1 polymer ?
#
loop_
_entity_poly.entity_id
_entity_poly.type
_entity_poly.pdbx_seq_one_letter_code
_entity_poly.pdbx_strand_id
1 'polypeptide(L)'
;MALRSWALVVTVGLFFVGSGRASAEDAPAPDLKPLSEAVRKVVEKHYPKCKVTLKDQAISFEFNTRKFMVHEPLLTGEWQDAFEEVGPQKGGVMGGIVLRSGQYGGQAAVPQAFDKRYFVTLVLAPYSKKLDAHLYAHIKYPPGAPKEFVKELHELLDSFEKHVPAKGK
;
A
#
# COMPACT_ATOMS: atom_id res chain seq x y z
N MET A 1 0.41 74.01 28.45
CA MET A 1 0.84 73.70 29.83
C MET A 1 0.87 72.19 29.98
N ALA A 2 1.95 71.68 30.56
CA ALA A 2 2.41 70.30 30.50
C ALA A 2 1.52 69.28 31.25
N LEU A 3 1.51 68.00 30.81
CA LEU A 3 2.23 66.91 31.51
C LEU A 3 2.12 65.56 30.76
N ARG A 4 3.31 65.00 30.47
CA ARG A 4 3.76 63.59 30.64
C ARG A 4 2.74 62.45 30.48
N SER A 5 3.08 61.48 29.62
CA SER A 5 3.38 60.11 30.06
C SER A 5 4.10 59.32 28.96
N TRP A 6 5.28 58.80 29.30
CA TRP A 6 6.06 57.82 28.55
C TRP A 6 5.44 56.43 28.70
N ALA A 7 5.40 55.66 27.62
CA ALA A 7 5.38 54.20 27.68
C ALA A 7 6.38 53.66 26.66
N LEU A 8 7.51 53.18 27.19
CA LEU A 8 8.56 52.46 26.49
C LEU A 8 8.05 51.04 26.23
N VAL A 9 7.87 50.64 24.97
CA VAL A 9 7.62 49.23 24.64
C VAL A 9 8.97 48.58 24.32
N VAL A 10 9.44 47.76 25.26
CA VAL A 10 10.58 46.87 25.08
C VAL A 10 10.12 45.68 24.24
N THR A 11 10.50 45.64 22.96
CA THR A 11 10.28 44.46 22.12
C THR A 11 11.37 43.45 22.44
N VAL A 12 11.05 42.43 23.25
CA VAL A 12 11.89 41.25 23.44
C VAL A 12 11.89 40.47 22.13
N GLY A 13 13.02 40.47 21.43
CA GLY A 13 13.26 39.62 20.28
C GLY A 13 13.39 38.16 20.73
N LEU A 14 12.39 37.34 20.43
CA LEU A 14 12.55 35.89 20.46
C LEU A 14 13.37 35.48 19.23
N PHE A 15 14.66 35.24 19.45
CA PHE A 15 15.47 34.39 18.58
C PHE A 15 14.89 32.96 18.66
N PHE A 16 14.07 32.57 17.69
CA PHE A 16 13.87 31.15 17.40
C PHE A 16 15.15 30.63 16.75
N VAL A 17 16.06 30.13 17.58
CA VAL A 17 17.06 29.15 17.14
C VAL A 17 16.26 27.88 16.79
N GLY A 18 15.83 27.81 15.54
CA GLY A 18 15.28 26.61 14.94
C GLY A 18 16.38 25.56 14.87
N SER A 19 16.44 24.73 15.90
CA SER A 19 17.25 23.53 15.95
C SER A 19 16.94 22.68 14.71
N GLY A 20 17.96 22.42 13.90
CA GLY A 20 17.82 21.64 12.68
C GLY A 20 17.26 20.25 12.95
N ARG A 21 16.18 19.92 12.25
CA ARG A 21 15.95 18.55 11.76
C ARG A 21 16.21 18.60 10.27
N ALA A 22 17.38 18.12 9.87
CA ALA A 22 17.55 17.66 8.49
C ALA A 22 16.53 16.52 8.31
N SER A 23 15.43 16.80 7.61
CA SER A 23 14.53 15.77 7.15
C SER A 23 15.35 14.76 6.33
N ALA A 24 15.26 13.48 6.68
CA ALA A 24 15.74 12.39 5.85
C ALA A 24 14.80 12.17 4.64
N GLU A 25 14.39 13.25 3.97
CA GLU A 25 13.36 13.25 2.90
C GLU A 25 13.90 13.35 1.48
N ASP A 26 15.22 13.46 1.25
CA ASP A 26 15.77 13.61 -0.11
C ASP A 26 16.50 12.36 -0.63
N ALA A 27 16.09 11.17 -0.21
CA ALA A 27 16.46 9.95 -0.92
C ALA A 27 15.42 9.67 -2.02
N PRO A 28 15.80 9.59 -3.30
CA PRO A 28 14.85 9.27 -4.37
C PRO A 28 14.16 7.94 -4.10
N ALA A 29 12.83 7.93 -4.27
CA ALA A 29 12.04 6.73 -4.06
C ALA A 29 12.47 5.62 -5.05
N PRO A 30 12.52 4.35 -4.64
CA PRO A 30 12.92 3.25 -5.51
C PRO A 30 12.08 3.19 -6.78
N ASP A 31 12.70 2.87 -7.92
CA ASP A 31 11.97 2.73 -9.18
C ASP A 31 11.19 1.40 -9.20
N LEU A 32 9.86 1.49 -9.16
CA LEU A 32 8.96 0.33 -9.19
C LEU A 32 8.58 -0.09 -10.61
N LYS A 33 9.02 0.60 -11.67
CA LYS A 33 8.68 0.23 -13.05
C LYS A 33 9.01 -1.24 -13.38
N PRO A 34 10.20 -1.79 -13.04
CA PRO A 34 10.51 -3.16 -13.41
C PRO A 34 9.63 -4.18 -12.65
N LEU A 35 9.31 -3.90 -11.38
CA LEU A 35 8.35 -4.71 -10.62
C LEU A 35 6.93 -4.62 -11.20
N SER A 36 6.48 -3.41 -11.56
CA SER A 36 5.18 -3.19 -12.20
C SER A 36 5.04 -3.98 -13.51
N GLU A 37 6.09 -4.03 -14.34
CA GLU A 37 6.10 -4.81 -15.58
C GLU A 37 6.11 -6.33 -15.30
N ALA A 38 6.81 -6.78 -14.27
CA ALA A 38 6.77 -8.18 -13.86
C ALA A 38 5.37 -8.59 -13.35
N VAL A 39 4.74 -7.74 -12.52
CA VAL A 39 3.37 -7.93 -12.05
C VAL A 39 2.41 -7.93 -13.23
N ARG A 40 2.56 -6.99 -14.18
CA ARG A 40 1.76 -6.93 -15.40
C ARG A 40 1.80 -8.25 -16.17
N LYS A 41 2.99 -8.80 -16.40
CA LYS A 41 3.15 -10.08 -17.12
C LYS A 41 2.40 -11.23 -16.45
N VAL A 42 2.50 -11.36 -15.13
CA VAL A 42 1.79 -12.40 -14.38
C VAL A 42 0.28 -12.17 -14.46
N VAL A 43 -0.19 -10.95 -14.20
CA VAL A 43 -1.61 -10.64 -14.17
C VAL A 43 -2.24 -10.79 -15.56
N GLU A 44 -1.62 -10.28 -16.62
CA GLU A 44 -2.14 -10.35 -17.99
C GLU A 44 -2.12 -11.77 -18.57
N LYS A 45 -1.20 -12.63 -18.12
CA LYS A 45 -1.20 -14.07 -18.46
C LYS A 45 -2.52 -14.76 -18.06
N HIS A 46 -3.06 -14.41 -16.90
CA HIS A 46 -4.29 -15.03 -16.37
C HIS A 46 -5.54 -14.18 -16.63
N TYR A 47 -5.37 -12.86 -16.78
CA TYR A 47 -6.42 -11.88 -17.00
C TYR A 47 -6.02 -10.88 -18.11
N PRO A 48 -6.13 -11.25 -19.40
CA PRO A 48 -5.57 -10.48 -20.52
C PRO A 48 -6.11 -9.07 -20.70
N LYS A 49 -7.25 -8.75 -20.09
CA LYS A 49 -7.90 -7.43 -20.14
C LYS A 49 -7.71 -6.64 -18.85
N CYS A 50 -6.81 -7.09 -17.97
CA CYS A 50 -6.56 -6.43 -16.71
C CYS A 50 -5.86 -5.09 -16.93
N LYS A 51 -6.37 -4.06 -16.26
CA LYS A 51 -5.75 -2.75 -16.25
C LYS A 51 -4.72 -2.73 -15.13
N VAL A 52 -3.46 -2.51 -15.48
CA VAL A 52 -2.35 -2.34 -14.52
C VAL A 52 -1.83 -0.91 -14.57
N THR A 53 -1.72 -0.29 -13.42
CA THR A 53 -1.27 1.10 -13.24
C THR A 53 -0.20 1.19 -12.18
N LEU A 54 0.82 2.01 -12.43
CA LEU A 54 1.82 2.41 -11.45
C LEU A 54 1.62 3.90 -11.17
N LYS A 55 1.39 4.25 -9.91
CA LYS A 55 1.32 5.63 -9.45
C LYS A 55 2.12 5.74 -8.15
N ASP A 56 3.06 6.68 -8.12
CA ASP A 56 3.96 6.89 -6.98
C ASP A 56 4.70 5.59 -6.60
N GLN A 57 4.45 5.05 -5.40
CA GLN A 57 5.01 3.78 -4.91
C GLN A 57 3.94 2.67 -4.83
N ALA A 58 2.89 2.78 -5.63
CA ALA A 58 1.75 1.87 -5.64
C ALA A 58 1.50 1.29 -7.04
N ILE A 59 1.52 -0.03 -7.12
CA ILE A 59 1.05 -0.79 -8.29
C ILE A 59 -0.39 -1.22 -7.99
N SER A 60 -1.32 -0.85 -8.87
CA SER A 60 -2.72 -1.26 -8.77
C SER A 60 -3.13 -1.99 -10.04
N PHE A 61 -3.89 -3.06 -9.89
CA PHE A 61 -4.45 -3.78 -11.02
C PHE A 61 -5.90 -4.19 -10.77
N GLU A 62 -6.71 -4.17 -11.81
CA GLU A 62 -8.12 -4.53 -11.72
C GLU A 62 -8.65 -5.10 -13.04
N PHE A 63 -9.56 -6.07 -12.93
CA PHE A 63 -10.31 -6.62 -14.02
C PHE A 63 -11.66 -7.13 -13.52
N ASN A 64 -12.72 -6.80 -14.26
CA ASN A 64 -14.08 -7.29 -14.01
C ASN A 64 -14.52 -7.11 -12.54
N THR A 65 -14.39 -5.88 -12.04
CA THR A 65 -14.74 -5.49 -10.68
C THR A 65 -16.16 -4.91 -10.61
N ARG A 66 -16.75 -4.93 -9.42
CA ARG A 66 -17.99 -4.21 -9.10
C ARG A 66 -18.05 -3.83 -7.64
N LYS A 67 -19.02 -3.01 -7.28
CA LYS A 67 -19.40 -2.76 -5.88
C LYS A 67 -20.20 -3.95 -5.32
N PHE A 68 -19.89 -4.35 -4.10
CA PHE A 68 -20.61 -5.32 -3.30
C PHE A 68 -21.13 -4.64 -2.03
N MET A 69 -22.33 -5.02 -1.60
CA MET A 69 -22.84 -4.64 -0.29
C MET A 69 -22.39 -5.71 0.72
N VAL A 70 -21.33 -5.40 1.47
CA VAL A 70 -20.66 -6.33 2.39
C VAL A 70 -21.37 -6.34 3.73
N HIS A 71 -21.67 -7.53 4.22
CA HIS A 71 -22.25 -7.78 5.53
C HIS A 71 -21.27 -8.69 6.28
N GLU A 72 -20.48 -8.14 7.18
CA GLU A 72 -19.50 -8.90 7.97
C GLU A 72 -19.53 -8.42 9.43
N PRO A 73 -19.41 -9.33 10.42
CA PRO A 73 -19.33 -8.93 11.81
C PRO A 73 -18.01 -8.21 12.10
N LEU A 74 -18.03 -7.35 13.12
CA LEU A 74 -16.84 -6.76 13.72
C LEU A 74 -15.97 -7.86 14.35
N LEU A 75 -14.72 -7.51 14.68
CA LEU A 75 -13.83 -8.41 15.42
C LEU A 75 -14.37 -8.79 16.80
N THR A 76 -15.31 -8.03 17.35
CA THR A 76 -16.04 -8.33 18.60
C THR A 76 -17.15 -9.38 18.40
N GLY A 77 -17.48 -9.74 17.16
CA GLY A 77 -18.60 -10.62 16.80
C GLY A 77 -19.92 -9.88 16.58
N GLU A 78 -20.00 -8.58 16.88
CA GLU A 78 -21.20 -7.77 16.64
C GLU A 78 -21.40 -7.50 15.15
N TRP A 79 -22.65 -7.52 14.69
CA TRP A 79 -22.96 -7.14 13.30
C TRP A 79 -22.92 -5.63 13.14
N GLN A 80 -22.18 -5.17 12.13
CA GLN A 80 -22.15 -3.78 11.69
C GLN A 80 -23.09 -3.56 10.50
N ASP A 81 -23.41 -2.29 10.25
CA ASP A 81 -24.13 -1.88 9.05
C ASP A 81 -23.38 -2.32 7.79
N ALA A 82 -24.17 -2.68 6.78
CA ALA A 82 -23.62 -3.07 5.51
C ALA A 82 -22.90 -1.89 4.84
N PHE A 83 -21.75 -2.16 4.23
CA PHE A 83 -20.97 -1.13 3.54
C PHE A 83 -20.63 -1.53 2.12
N GLU A 84 -20.44 -0.53 1.26
CA GLU A 84 -20.01 -0.77 -0.12
C GLU A 84 -18.50 -1.05 -0.16
N GLU A 85 -18.13 -2.18 -0.76
CA GLU A 85 -16.73 -2.51 -1.05
C GLU A 85 -16.58 -2.87 -2.53
N VAL A 86 -15.55 -2.34 -3.19
CA VAL A 86 -15.19 -2.78 -4.54
C VAL A 86 -14.43 -4.10 -4.47
N GLY A 87 -14.84 -5.06 -5.29
CA GLY A 87 -14.19 -6.35 -5.40
C GLY A 87 -14.34 -6.98 -6.78
N PRO A 88 -13.63 -8.09 -7.04
CA PRO A 88 -13.72 -8.81 -8.30
C PRO A 88 -15.01 -9.63 -8.39
N GLN A 89 -15.55 -9.74 -9.59
CA GLN A 89 -16.60 -10.71 -9.92
C GLN A 89 -15.98 -12.06 -10.31
N LYS A 90 -16.83 -13.03 -10.67
CA LYS A 90 -16.38 -14.30 -11.26
C LYS A 90 -15.50 -14.02 -12.50
N GLY A 91 -14.29 -14.58 -12.51
CA GLY A 91 -13.30 -14.34 -13.57
C GLY A 91 -12.61 -12.97 -13.51
N GLY A 92 -12.81 -12.19 -12.45
CA GLY A 92 -12.14 -10.92 -12.20
C GLY A 92 -10.98 -11.05 -11.21
N VAL A 93 -10.23 -9.97 -11.07
CA VAL A 93 -9.17 -9.82 -10.07
C VAL A 93 -9.02 -8.35 -9.70
N MET A 94 -8.59 -8.06 -8.47
CA MET A 94 -8.23 -6.71 -8.04
C MET A 94 -7.05 -6.80 -7.10
N GLY A 95 -6.08 -5.90 -7.21
CA GLY A 95 -4.97 -5.87 -6.27
C GLY A 95 -4.32 -4.51 -6.14
N GLY A 96 -3.76 -4.26 -4.96
CA GLY A 96 -2.91 -3.11 -4.66
C GLY A 96 -1.64 -3.60 -4.01
N ILE A 97 -0.50 -3.04 -4.43
CA ILE A 97 0.83 -3.37 -3.92
C ILE A 97 1.55 -2.06 -3.66
N VAL A 98 1.98 -1.84 -2.42
CA VAL A 98 2.67 -0.60 -2.02
C VAL A 98 4.02 -0.95 -1.41
N LEU A 99 5.09 -0.27 -1.84
CA LEU A 99 6.39 -0.39 -1.18
C LEU A 99 6.41 0.51 0.07
N ARG A 100 6.82 -0.05 1.21
CA ARG A 100 6.93 0.66 2.49
C ARG A 100 8.30 0.40 3.11
N SER A 101 8.86 1.39 3.80
CA SER A 101 10.12 1.24 4.52
C SER A 101 9.99 0.32 5.73
N GLY A 102 11.10 -0.33 6.09
CA GLY A 102 11.22 -1.21 7.25
C GLY A 102 10.42 -2.51 7.14
N GLN A 103 10.28 -3.18 8.28
CA GLN A 103 9.52 -4.41 8.42
C GLN A 103 8.00 -4.15 8.53
N TYR A 104 7.20 -5.14 8.15
CA TYR A 104 5.76 -5.10 8.35
C TYR A 104 5.42 -5.13 9.85
N GLY A 105 4.71 -4.12 10.34
CA GLY A 105 4.27 -4.01 11.73
C GLY A 105 2.75 -4.06 11.91
N GLY A 106 2.01 -4.57 10.91
CA GLY A 106 0.55 -4.64 10.98
C GLY A 106 0.05 -5.82 11.80
N GLN A 107 -1.27 -5.86 12.03
CA GLN A 107 -1.91 -6.82 12.92
C GLN A 107 -2.07 -8.23 12.32
N ALA A 108 -2.04 -8.36 10.99
CA ALA A 108 -2.26 -9.64 10.31
C ALA A 108 -0.99 -10.51 10.36
N ALA A 109 -1.12 -11.80 10.63
CA ALA A 109 -0.02 -12.75 10.54
C ALA A 109 0.16 -13.16 9.06
N VAL A 110 0.88 -12.33 8.30
CA VAL A 110 1.07 -12.49 6.85
C VAL A 110 2.12 -13.55 6.49
N PRO A 111 1.94 -14.32 5.39
CA PRO A 111 0.83 -14.25 4.43
C PRO A 111 -0.49 -14.79 5.01
N GLN A 112 -1.60 -14.09 4.77
CA GLN A 112 -2.92 -14.45 5.31
C GLN A 112 -4.02 -14.27 4.25
N ALA A 113 -4.87 -15.28 4.10
CA ALA A 113 -6.07 -15.20 3.28
C ALA A 113 -7.31 -15.00 4.16
N PHE A 114 -8.14 -14.02 3.80
CA PHE A 114 -9.44 -13.77 4.42
C PHE A 114 -10.52 -14.20 3.43
N ASP A 115 -11.19 -15.30 3.72
CA ASP A 115 -12.33 -15.76 2.94
C ASP A 115 -13.56 -14.93 3.30
N LYS A 116 -13.81 -13.87 2.52
CA LYS A 116 -15.03 -13.09 2.64
C LYS A 116 -16.12 -13.72 1.78
N ARG A 117 -17.37 -13.45 2.14
CA ARG A 117 -18.56 -13.97 1.45
C ARG A 117 -18.54 -13.84 -0.09
N TYR A 118 -17.90 -12.80 -0.63
CA TYR A 118 -17.91 -12.49 -2.07
C TYR A 118 -16.59 -12.78 -2.78
N PHE A 119 -15.46 -12.68 -2.09
CA PHE A 119 -14.12 -12.86 -2.64
C PHE A 119 -13.12 -13.12 -1.52
N VAL A 120 -12.03 -13.79 -1.86
CA VAL A 120 -10.90 -13.95 -0.95
C VAL A 120 -10.03 -12.71 -1.03
N THR A 121 -9.57 -12.19 0.11
CA THR A 121 -8.52 -11.18 0.18
C THR A 121 -7.24 -11.82 0.72
N LEU A 122 -6.23 -11.96 -0.12
CA LEU A 122 -4.89 -12.38 0.27
C LEU A 122 -4.05 -11.16 0.63
N VAL A 123 -3.50 -11.15 1.83
CA VAL A 123 -2.60 -10.12 2.32
C VAL A 123 -1.19 -10.70 2.41
N LEU A 124 -0.24 -10.02 1.77
CA LEU A 124 1.18 -10.38 1.74
C LEU A 124 2.00 -9.19 2.24
N ALA A 125 3.07 -9.48 2.98
CA ALA A 125 4.06 -8.46 3.31
C ALA A 125 5.52 -8.94 3.24
N PRO A 126 6.00 -9.38 2.06
CA PRO A 126 7.38 -9.84 1.93
C PRO A 126 8.36 -8.70 2.20
N TYR A 127 9.36 -8.98 3.04
CA TYR A 127 10.37 -8.03 3.46
C TYR A 127 11.71 -8.31 2.79
N SER A 128 12.35 -7.26 2.27
CA SER A 128 13.71 -7.29 1.74
C SER A 128 14.67 -6.63 2.72
N LYS A 129 15.64 -7.40 3.20
CA LYS A 129 16.78 -6.86 3.99
C LYS A 129 17.67 -5.94 3.16
N LYS A 130 17.80 -6.22 1.85
CA LYS A 130 18.64 -5.45 0.93
C LYS A 130 18.10 -4.02 0.73
N LEU A 131 16.77 -3.89 0.70
CA LEU A 131 16.10 -2.60 0.51
C LEU A 131 15.70 -1.93 1.83
N ASP A 132 15.76 -2.67 2.95
CA ASP A 132 15.15 -2.29 4.23
C ASP A 132 13.70 -1.81 4.04
N ALA A 133 12.92 -2.64 3.36
CA ALA A 133 11.56 -2.33 2.93
C ALA A 133 10.73 -3.60 2.76
N HIS A 134 9.42 -3.49 2.92
CA HIS A 134 8.45 -4.54 2.60
C HIS A 134 7.47 -4.07 1.53
N LEU A 135 6.97 -5.01 0.73
CA LEU A 135 5.72 -4.77 0.01
C LEU A 135 4.57 -4.93 0.99
N TYR A 136 3.51 -4.16 0.81
CA TYR A 136 2.22 -4.42 1.42
C TYR A 136 1.21 -4.63 0.30
N ALA A 137 0.81 -5.88 0.10
CA ALA A 137 -0.05 -6.28 -1.00
C ALA A 137 -1.38 -6.84 -0.51
N HIS A 138 -2.47 -6.38 -1.13
CA HIS A 138 -3.82 -6.95 -0.97
C HIS A 138 -4.30 -7.41 -2.33
N ILE A 139 -4.52 -8.70 -2.47
CA ILE A 139 -4.96 -9.32 -3.71
C ILE A 139 -6.34 -9.91 -3.45
N LYS A 140 -7.34 -9.37 -4.14
CA LYS A 140 -8.72 -9.85 -4.11
C LYS A 140 -8.98 -10.72 -5.34
N TYR A 141 -9.55 -11.90 -5.12
CA TYR A 141 -9.92 -12.82 -6.20
C TYR A 141 -11.15 -13.67 -5.80
N PRO A 142 -11.98 -14.10 -6.76
CA PRO A 142 -13.14 -14.93 -6.45
C PRO A 142 -12.73 -16.34 -5.99
N PRO A 143 -13.59 -17.09 -5.26
CA PRO A 143 -13.31 -18.45 -4.75
C PRO A 143 -12.96 -19.55 -5.79
N GLY A 144 -12.83 -19.21 -7.07
CA GLY A 144 -12.41 -20.12 -8.14
C GLY A 144 -11.32 -19.55 -9.03
N ALA A 145 -10.54 -18.59 -8.53
CA ALA A 145 -9.41 -18.04 -9.26
C ALA A 145 -8.36 -19.13 -9.57
N PRO A 146 -7.60 -19.02 -10.68
CA PRO A 146 -6.54 -19.97 -11.01
C PRO A 146 -5.53 -20.07 -9.86
N LYS A 147 -5.23 -21.29 -9.41
CA LYS A 147 -4.27 -21.50 -8.29
C LYS A 147 -2.86 -21.09 -8.71
N GLU A 148 -2.55 -21.31 -9.98
CA GLU A 148 -1.32 -20.94 -10.65
C GLU A 148 -1.12 -19.43 -10.62
N PHE A 149 -2.18 -18.64 -10.80
CA PHE A 149 -2.11 -17.18 -10.68
C PHE A 149 -1.65 -16.75 -9.29
N VAL A 150 -2.32 -17.26 -8.25
CA VAL A 150 -2.02 -16.89 -6.85
C VAL A 150 -0.60 -17.29 -6.50
N LYS A 151 -0.17 -18.48 -6.91
CA LYS A 151 1.19 -18.99 -6.69
C LYS A 151 2.25 -18.13 -7.40
N GLU A 152 2.09 -17.89 -8.71
CA GLU A 152 3.04 -17.12 -9.52
C GLU A 152 3.18 -15.69 -9.00
N LEU A 153 2.07 -15.05 -8.62
CA LEU A 153 2.09 -13.71 -8.06
C LEU A 153 2.78 -13.70 -6.69
N HIS A 154 2.49 -14.66 -5.82
CA HIS A 154 3.14 -14.75 -4.51
C HIS A 154 4.66 -14.92 -4.64
N GLU A 155 5.14 -15.84 -5.47
CA GLU A 155 6.58 -16.07 -5.71
C GLU A 155 7.28 -14.83 -6.29
N LEU A 156 6.61 -14.11 -7.19
CA LEU A 156 7.10 -12.84 -7.72
C LEU A 156 7.27 -11.80 -6.60
N LEU A 157 6.27 -11.66 -5.72
CA LEU A 157 6.30 -10.66 -4.65
C LEU A 157 7.28 -11.04 -3.55
N ASP A 158 7.45 -12.32 -3.23
CA ASP A 158 8.46 -12.81 -2.26
C ASP A 158 9.88 -12.49 -2.71
N SER A 159 10.11 -12.38 -4.03
CA SER A 159 11.42 -12.06 -4.61
C SER A 159 11.50 -10.68 -5.26
N PHE A 160 10.65 -9.74 -4.82
CA PHE A 160 10.50 -8.42 -5.44
C PHE A 160 11.81 -7.59 -5.50
N GLU A 161 12.74 -7.83 -4.58
CA GLU A 161 14.04 -7.15 -4.55
C GLU A 161 14.92 -7.41 -5.79
N LYS A 162 14.59 -8.43 -6.59
CA LYS A 162 15.20 -8.66 -7.90
C LYS A 162 14.73 -7.66 -8.96
N HIS A 163 13.58 -7.04 -8.74
CA HIS A 163 12.90 -6.14 -9.66
C HIS A 163 12.85 -4.69 -9.17
N VAL A 164 13.37 -4.42 -7.98
CA VAL A 164 13.50 -3.07 -7.44
C VAL A 164 14.99 -2.76 -7.29
N PRO A 165 15.53 -1.79 -8.02
CA PRO A 165 16.94 -1.42 -7.90
C PRO A 165 17.20 -0.96 -6.47
N ALA A 166 18.34 -1.38 -5.90
CA ALA A 166 18.78 -0.85 -4.61
C ALA A 166 18.99 0.67 -4.75
N LYS A 167 18.70 1.42 -3.68
CA LYS A 167 19.04 2.84 -3.60
C LYS A 167 20.51 3.01 -4.02
N GLY A 168 20.75 3.85 -5.03
CA GLY A 168 22.08 4.08 -5.58
C GLY A 168 23.08 4.41 -4.45
N LYS A 169 24.24 3.77 -4.51
CA LYS A 169 25.47 4.34 -3.95
C LYS A 169 26.03 5.33 -4.95
#